data_AF-A0A1G8BQ47-F1
#
_entry.id   AF-A0A1G8BQ47-F1
#
_cell.length_a   1.000
_cell.length_b   1.000
_cell.length_c   1.000
_cell.angle_alpha   90.00
_cell.angle_beta   90.00
_cell.angle_gamma   90.00
#
_symmetry.space_group_name_H-M   'P 1'
#
loop_
_entity.id
_entity.type
_entity.pdbx_description
1 polymer ?
#
loop_
_entity_poly.entity_id
_entity_poly.type
_entity_poly.pdbx_seq_one_letter_code
_entity_poly.pdbx_strand_id
1 'polypeptide(L)'
;MQNLLDIHLNPDFLGAREHCLEKLRSSHIERLDSLVQRYPALISGTFFLRSTSRNGITFSYPDEQTGDKQVIAWSRISGDHEILCAMNLDQEKYACVYVTVDDVMHPVDSSMKCLFASDLSPAELNIEVRNGKAIRLTIPPHALVIYS
;
A
#
# COMPACT_ATOMS: atom_id res chain seq x y z
N MET A 1 -47.74 -19.44 -10.84
CA MET A 1 -46.42 -19.05 -11.36
C MET A 1 -45.57 -18.63 -10.17
N GLN A 2 -44.78 -19.58 -9.67
CA GLN A 2 -43.81 -19.41 -8.61
C GLN A 2 -42.45 -19.03 -9.24
N ASN A 3 -41.59 -18.41 -8.43
CA ASN A 3 -40.11 -18.27 -8.53
C ASN A 3 -39.59 -17.02 -9.27
N LEU A 4 -38.59 -16.28 -8.78
CA LEU A 4 -37.62 -16.53 -7.70
C LEU A 4 -36.90 -15.20 -7.35
N LEU A 5 -36.78 -14.89 -6.04
CA LEU A 5 -35.72 -14.11 -5.35
C LEU A 5 -35.48 -12.66 -5.83
N ASP A 6 -36.00 -11.62 -5.16
CA ASP A 6 -35.64 -11.19 -3.79
C ASP A 6 -34.21 -11.54 -3.41
N ILE A 7 -33.26 -10.78 -3.96
CA ILE A 7 -31.92 -10.67 -3.39
C ILE A 7 -32.08 -9.93 -2.06
N HIS A 8 -32.28 -10.70 -1.00
CA HIS A 8 -32.00 -10.27 0.36
C HIS A 8 -30.55 -9.82 0.42
N LEU A 9 -30.32 -8.51 0.32
CA LEU A 9 -29.10 -7.90 0.82
C LEU A 9 -29.07 -8.20 2.32
N ASN A 10 -28.20 -9.15 2.69
CA ASN A 10 -28.03 -9.58 4.07
C ASN A 10 -27.66 -8.36 4.94
N PRO A 11 -28.47 -7.98 5.95
CA PRO A 11 -28.22 -6.80 6.77
C PRO A 11 -26.98 -6.92 7.69
N ASP A 12 -26.24 -8.03 7.65
CA ASP A 12 -24.99 -8.24 8.39
C ASP A 12 -23.81 -7.35 7.92
N PHE A 13 -23.96 -6.56 6.85
CA PHE A 13 -22.91 -5.62 6.42
C PHE A 13 -22.69 -4.46 7.41
N LEU A 14 -23.70 -4.09 8.22
CA LEU A 14 -23.52 -3.13 9.32
C LEU A 14 -22.71 -3.75 10.48
N GLY A 15 -22.98 -5.02 10.79
CA GLY A 15 -22.28 -5.76 11.85
C GLY A 15 -20.81 -6.00 11.52
N ALA A 16 -20.44 -6.18 10.24
CA ALA A 16 -19.04 -6.28 9.85
C ALA A 16 -18.27 -4.98 10.14
N ARG A 17 -18.89 -3.82 9.90
CA ARG A 17 -18.30 -2.52 10.21
C ARG A 17 -18.12 -2.35 11.72
N GLU A 18 -19.14 -2.66 12.51
CA GLU A 18 -19.10 -2.58 13.99
C GLU A 18 -18.13 -3.60 14.61
N HIS A 19 -18.10 -4.83 14.10
CA HIS A 19 -17.19 -5.90 14.54
C HIS A 19 -15.73 -5.61 14.17
N CYS A 20 -15.48 -5.02 13.00
CA CYS A 20 -14.15 -4.54 12.64
C CYS A 20 -13.72 -3.39 13.55
N LEU A 21 -14.61 -2.45 13.87
CA LEU A 21 -14.31 -1.32 14.75
C LEU A 21 -13.99 -1.75 16.19
N GLU A 22 -14.64 -2.79 16.74
CA GLU A 22 -14.38 -3.28 18.10
C GLU A 22 -13.02 -3.97 18.29
N LYS A 23 -12.42 -4.55 17.23
CA LYS A 23 -11.17 -5.34 17.32
C LYS A 23 -9.91 -4.62 16.85
N LEU A 24 -10.05 -3.43 16.28
CA LEU A 24 -8.92 -2.66 15.78
C LEU A 24 -8.44 -1.71 16.89
N ARG A 25 -7.14 -1.72 17.21
CA ARG A 25 -6.54 -0.71 18.10
C ARG A 25 -6.92 0.67 17.54
N SER A 26 -7.72 1.42 18.29
CA SER A 26 -8.54 2.54 17.81
C SER A 26 -7.73 3.59 17.00
N SER A 27 -6.45 3.79 17.35
CA SER A 27 -5.61 4.80 16.74
C SER A 27 -5.22 4.57 15.28
N HIS A 28 -5.03 3.33 14.80
CA HIS A 28 -4.58 3.12 13.41
C HIS A 28 -5.69 3.33 12.39
N ILE A 29 -6.91 2.93 12.72
CA ILE A 29 -8.07 3.11 11.83
C ILE A 29 -8.47 4.58 11.78
N GLU A 30 -8.47 5.29 12.91
CA GLU A 30 -8.69 6.74 12.93
C GLU A 30 -7.64 7.50 12.10
N ARG A 31 -6.37 7.08 12.19
CA ARG A 31 -5.29 7.63 11.35
C ARG A 31 -5.51 7.35 9.87
N LEU A 32 -5.92 6.13 9.51
CA LEU A 32 -6.22 5.78 8.12
C LEU A 32 -7.46 6.52 7.58
N ASP A 33 -8.51 6.68 8.38
CA ASP A 33 -9.70 7.45 8.00
C ASP A 33 -9.34 8.92 7.74
N SER A 34 -8.58 9.53 8.67
CA SER A 34 -8.06 10.89 8.50
C SER A 34 -7.20 11.02 7.24
N LEU A 35 -6.40 10.00 6.94
CA LEU A 35 -5.56 9.97 5.76
C LEU A 35 -6.40 9.88 4.47
N VAL A 36 -7.43 9.02 4.44
CA VAL A 36 -8.34 8.87 3.31
C VAL A 36 -9.10 10.16 3.04
N GLN A 37 -9.55 10.86 4.09
CA GLN A 37 -10.19 12.17 3.95
C GLN A 37 -9.23 13.22 3.39
N ARG A 38 -7.94 13.17 3.78
CA ARG A 38 -6.91 14.11 3.30
C ARG A 38 -6.43 13.81 1.87
N TYR A 39 -6.38 12.53 1.50
CA TYR A 39 -5.87 12.04 0.23
C TYR A 39 -6.90 11.16 -0.48
N PRO A 40 -7.91 11.75 -1.16
CA PRO A 40 -8.96 11.00 -1.85
C PRO A 40 -8.44 10.00 -2.90
N ALA A 41 -7.25 10.25 -3.46
CA ALA A 41 -6.59 9.36 -4.41
C ALA A 41 -6.37 7.93 -3.86
N LEU A 42 -6.28 7.75 -2.53
CA LEU A 42 -6.23 6.42 -1.91
C LEU A 42 -7.44 5.55 -2.28
N ILE A 43 -8.61 6.16 -2.50
CA ILE A 43 -9.87 5.47 -2.81
C ILE A 43 -10.26 5.58 -4.29
N SER A 44 -10.01 6.72 -4.93
CA SER A 44 -10.43 6.97 -6.32
C SER A 44 -9.30 6.94 -7.36
N GLY A 45 -8.03 6.98 -6.93
CA GLY A 45 -6.89 6.98 -7.83
C GLY A 45 -6.75 5.67 -8.63
N THR A 46 -6.12 5.73 -9.80
CA THR A 46 -5.85 4.53 -10.58
C THR A 46 -4.88 3.63 -9.83
N PHE A 47 -5.17 2.33 -9.78
CA PHE A 47 -4.34 1.33 -9.12
C PHE A 47 -3.24 0.84 -10.06
N PHE A 48 -2.00 0.87 -9.59
CA PHE A 48 -0.85 0.30 -10.29
C PHE A 48 -0.10 -0.65 -9.36
N LEU A 49 0.02 -1.92 -9.73
CA LEU A 49 0.89 -2.83 -9.00
C LEU A 49 2.36 -2.42 -9.21
N ARG A 50 3.18 -2.49 -8.17
CA ARG A 50 4.60 -2.13 -8.25
C ARG A 50 5.47 -3.37 -8.06
N SER A 51 6.46 -3.51 -8.93
CA SER A 51 7.46 -4.57 -8.80
C SER A 51 8.43 -4.24 -7.66
N THR A 52 8.91 -5.28 -7.00
CA THR A 52 9.80 -5.17 -5.84
C THR A 52 11.11 -5.90 -6.07
N SER A 53 12.17 -5.52 -5.35
CA SER A 53 13.48 -6.16 -5.43
C SER A 53 14.23 -6.12 -4.11
N ARG A 54 14.78 -7.26 -3.65
CA ARG A 54 15.66 -7.29 -2.47
C ARG A 54 17.09 -6.86 -2.77
N ASN A 55 17.57 -7.09 -3.99
CA ASN A 55 18.94 -6.81 -4.41
C ASN A 55 19.08 -5.48 -5.17
N GLY A 56 17.97 -4.85 -5.56
CA GLY A 56 17.94 -3.59 -6.32
C GLY A 56 18.34 -3.74 -7.78
N ILE A 57 18.38 -4.98 -8.30
CA ILE A 57 18.76 -5.33 -9.68
C ILE A 57 17.63 -6.11 -10.34
N THR A 58 17.14 -7.16 -9.70
CA THR A 58 16.08 -8.04 -10.22
C THR A 58 14.76 -7.63 -9.60
N PHE A 59 13.88 -7.03 -10.40
CA PHE A 59 12.54 -6.64 -9.98
C PHE A 59 11.51 -7.63 -10.50
N SER A 60 10.54 -7.94 -9.66
CA SER A 60 9.48 -8.90 -9.98
C SER A 60 8.18 -8.53 -9.27
N TYR A 61 7.07 -8.96 -9.85
CA TYR A 61 5.76 -8.88 -9.21
C TYR A 61 5.51 -10.08 -8.29
N PRO A 62 4.62 -9.97 -7.29
CA PRO A 62 4.36 -11.06 -6.33
C PRO A 62 3.82 -12.36 -6.95
N ASP A 63 3.19 -12.28 -8.12
CA ASP A 63 2.61 -13.42 -8.85
C ASP A 63 3.66 -14.18 -9.69
N GLU A 64 4.83 -13.60 -9.91
CA GLU A 64 5.92 -14.25 -10.63
C GLU A 64 6.55 -15.38 -9.79
N GLN A 65 7.03 -16.44 -10.45
CA GLN A 65 7.65 -17.58 -9.75
C GLN A 65 8.89 -17.18 -8.94
N THR A 66 9.61 -16.16 -9.41
CA THR A 66 10.81 -15.58 -8.78
C THR A 66 10.51 -14.31 -7.98
N GLY A 67 9.23 -13.98 -7.79
CA GLY A 67 8.72 -12.83 -7.04
C GLY A 67 9.01 -12.90 -5.55
N ASP A 68 9.27 -11.74 -4.93
CA ASP A 68 9.12 -11.63 -3.47
C ASP A 68 7.63 -11.66 -3.14
N LYS A 69 7.17 -12.80 -2.63
CA LYS A 69 5.75 -13.01 -2.28
C LYS A 69 5.37 -12.37 -0.95
N GLN A 70 6.36 -11.90 -0.19
CA GLN A 70 6.15 -11.36 1.15
C GLN A 70 5.88 -9.85 1.14
N VAL A 71 6.12 -9.15 0.04
CA VAL A 71 5.80 -7.73 -0.07
C VAL A 71 4.86 -7.50 -1.23
N ILE A 72 3.70 -6.91 -0.94
CA ILE A 72 2.80 -6.39 -1.95
C ILE A 72 2.91 -4.88 -1.92
N ALA A 73 3.30 -4.29 -3.04
CA ALA A 73 3.36 -2.85 -3.22
C ALA A 73 2.50 -2.39 -4.39
N TRP A 74 1.82 -1.28 -4.22
CA TRP A 74 0.96 -0.70 -5.23
C TRP A 74 0.90 0.81 -5.07
N SER A 75 0.68 1.50 -6.18
CA SER A 75 0.46 2.93 -6.20
C SER A 75 -1.00 3.25 -6.50
N ARG A 76 -1.44 4.37 -5.93
CA ARG A 76 -2.69 5.05 -6.25
C ARG A 76 -2.33 6.38 -6.87
N ILE A 77 -2.68 6.58 -8.14
CA ILE A 77 -2.29 7.77 -8.89
C ILE A 77 -3.52 8.57 -9.27
N SER A 78 -3.46 9.89 -9.07
CA SER A 78 -4.49 10.82 -9.54
C SER A 78 -3.83 12.13 -9.97
N GLY A 79 -3.97 12.49 -11.25
CA GLY A 79 -3.26 13.63 -11.83
C GLY A 79 -1.75 13.40 -11.83
N ASP A 80 -1.01 14.32 -11.24
CA ASP A 80 0.44 14.35 -11.06
C ASP A 80 0.89 13.85 -9.67
N HIS A 81 -0.02 13.26 -8.91
CA HIS A 81 0.27 12.76 -7.56
C HIS A 81 0.23 11.23 -7.52
N GLU A 82 1.33 10.65 -7.03
CA GLU A 82 1.44 9.24 -6.70
C GLU A 82 1.43 9.04 -5.19
N ILE A 83 0.60 8.11 -4.72
CA ILE A 83 0.66 7.60 -3.35
C ILE A 83 1.06 6.14 -3.43
N LEU A 84 2.24 5.82 -2.90
CA LEU A 84 2.76 4.47 -2.84
C LEU A 84 2.36 3.80 -1.52
N CYS A 85 1.77 2.62 -1.61
CA CYS A 85 1.44 1.75 -0.49
C CYS A 85 2.27 0.47 -0.58
N ALA A 86 2.72 -0.04 0.57
CA ALA A 86 3.36 -1.34 0.63
C ALA A 86 3.03 -2.06 1.94
N MET A 87 2.76 -3.36 1.83
CA MET A 87 2.47 -4.23 2.96
C MET A 87 3.45 -5.39 3.00
N ASN A 88 4.03 -5.63 4.18
CA ASN A 88 4.79 -6.84 4.46
C ASN A 88 3.84 -7.91 5.01
N LEU A 89 3.77 -9.04 4.32
CA LEU A 89 2.95 -10.20 4.67
C LEU A 89 3.69 -11.19 5.58
N ASP A 90 5.02 -11.05 5.73
CA ASP A 90 5.79 -11.85 6.67
C ASP A 90 5.43 -11.45 8.11
N GLN A 91 5.14 -12.44 8.96
CA GLN A 91 4.69 -12.22 10.34
C GLN A 91 5.84 -12.00 11.32
N GLU A 92 7.07 -12.34 10.92
CA GLU A 92 8.21 -12.37 11.84
C GLU A 92 9.37 -11.47 11.38
N LYS A 93 9.54 -11.30 10.07
CA LYS A 93 10.73 -10.67 9.49
C LYS A 93 10.43 -9.32 8.87
N TYR A 94 11.36 -8.38 9.09
CA TYR A 94 11.39 -7.13 8.35
C TYR A 94 11.63 -7.40 6.86
N ALA A 95 10.95 -6.63 6.02
CA ALA A 95 11.22 -6.58 4.60
C ALA A 95 12.09 -5.35 4.29
N CYS A 96 13.23 -5.57 3.66
CA CYS A 96 14.06 -4.51 3.08
C CYS A 96 14.08 -4.69 1.57
N VAL A 97 13.31 -3.86 0.86
CA VAL A 97 13.07 -4.01 -0.58
C VAL A 97 13.09 -2.66 -1.28
N TYR A 98 13.57 -2.65 -2.52
CA TYR A 98 13.29 -1.58 -3.46
C TYR A 98 11.91 -1.79 -4.06
N VAL A 99 11.15 -0.71 -4.19
CA VAL A 99 9.82 -0.71 -4.79
C VAL A 99 9.80 0.34 -5.88
N THR A 100 9.35 -0.05 -7.08
CA THR A 100 9.23 0.89 -8.20
C THR A 100 8.17 1.96 -7.95
N VAL A 101 8.41 3.15 -8.48
CA VAL A 101 7.46 4.28 -8.51
C VAL A 101 7.26 4.73 -9.96
N ASP A 102 6.39 5.71 -10.19
CA ASP A 102 6.21 6.25 -11.54
C ASP A 102 7.48 6.98 -12.01
N ASP A 103 7.98 6.63 -13.19
CA ASP A 103 9.23 7.21 -13.68
C ASP A 103 9.07 8.68 -14.13
N VAL A 104 7.88 9.12 -14.52
CA VAL A 104 7.68 10.48 -15.05
C VAL A 104 7.36 11.46 -13.92
N MET A 105 6.60 11.04 -12.92
CA MET A 105 6.12 11.93 -11.84
C MET A 105 7.20 12.37 -10.86
N HIS A 106 8.30 11.63 -10.77
CA HIS A 106 9.31 11.83 -9.74
C HIS A 106 10.63 12.36 -10.32
N PRO A 107 11.09 13.57 -9.99
CA PRO A 107 12.41 14.04 -10.38
C PRO A 107 13.54 13.19 -9.77
N VAL A 108 14.71 13.19 -10.40
CA VAL A 108 15.93 12.66 -9.77
C VAL A 108 16.24 13.49 -8.52
N ASP A 109 16.76 12.85 -7.47
CA ASP A 109 17.05 13.44 -6.15
C ASP A 109 15.83 13.97 -5.38
N SER A 110 14.61 13.64 -5.84
CA SER A 110 13.40 13.87 -5.05
C SER A 110 13.18 12.76 -4.02
N SER A 111 12.15 12.93 -3.20
CA SER A 111 11.84 12.06 -2.08
C SER A 111 10.32 11.94 -1.92
N MET A 112 9.89 10.81 -1.36
CA MET A 112 8.51 10.62 -0.91
C MET A 112 8.44 10.69 0.61
N LYS A 113 7.39 11.32 1.13
CA LYS A 113 7.18 11.51 2.57
C LYS A 113 6.27 10.43 3.13
N CYS A 114 6.59 9.95 4.31
CA CYS A 114 5.76 8.99 5.03
C CYS A 114 4.46 9.64 5.47
N LEU A 115 3.35 9.11 4.95
CA LEU A 115 1.99 9.50 5.30
C LEU A 115 1.43 8.62 6.42
N PHE A 116 1.76 7.34 6.40
CA PHE A 116 1.33 6.38 7.39
C PHE A 116 2.33 5.23 7.50
N ALA A 117 2.52 4.76 8.72
CA ALA A 117 3.20 3.51 9.01
C ALA A 117 2.56 2.86 10.24
N SER A 118 2.36 1.55 10.18
CA SER A 118 1.85 0.76 11.30
C SER A 118 2.84 0.66 12.46
N ASP A 119 4.12 0.90 12.20
CA ASP A 119 5.20 0.97 13.19
C ASP A 119 6.25 2.00 12.72
N LEU A 120 7.37 2.13 13.44
CA LEU A 120 8.45 3.05 13.11
C LEU A 120 8.92 2.87 11.65
N SER A 121 8.94 3.97 10.90
CA SER A 121 9.43 4.04 9.53
C SER A 121 10.06 5.41 9.28
N PRO A 122 11.00 5.52 8.34
CA PRO A 122 11.59 6.81 7.97
C PRO A 122 10.52 7.82 7.56
N ALA A 123 10.66 9.07 7.99
CA ALA A 123 9.71 10.13 7.65
C ALA A 123 9.76 10.51 6.16
N GLU A 124 10.86 10.23 5.49
CA GLU A 124 11.12 10.56 4.10
C GLU A 124 12.10 9.55 3.51
N LEU A 125 11.92 9.23 2.23
CA LEU A 125 12.75 8.29 1.49
C LEU A 125 13.11 8.86 0.13
N ASN A 126 14.39 8.77 -0.22
CA ASN A 126 14.88 9.26 -1.49
C ASN A 126 14.50 8.32 -2.63
N ILE A 127 14.29 8.92 -3.80
CA ILE A 127 14.06 8.22 -5.05
C ILE A 127 15.41 7.92 -5.69
N GLU A 128 15.62 6.64 -6.01
CA GLU A 128 16.82 6.14 -6.66
C GLU A 128 16.53 5.76 -8.11
N VAL A 129 17.49 6.01 -9.00
CA VAL A 129 17.43 5.59 -10.41
C VAL A 129 17.73 4.09 -10.50
N ARG A 130 16.69 3.27 -10.32
CA ARG A 130 16.71 1.80 -10.42
C ARG A 130 15.45 1.31 -11.09
N ASN A 131 15.59 0.55 -12.18
CA ASN A 131 14.47 0.03 -12.97
C ASN A 131 13.45 1.13 -13.36
N GLY A 132 13.95 2.24 -13.93
CA GLY A 132 13.25 3.52 -13.97
C GLY A 132 13.57 4.30 -12.70
N LYS A 133 12.63 4.31 -11.75
CA LYS A 133 12.79 4.89 -10.41
C LYS A 133 12.22 3.97 -9.34
N ALA A 134 12.88 3.93 -8.19
CA ALA A 134 12.46 3.13 -7.05
C ALA A 134 12.83 3.80 -5.73
N ILE A 135 12.11 3.43 -4.67
CA ILE A 135 12.46 3.80 -3.29
C ILE A 135 12.84 2.56 -2.49
N ARG A 136 13.74 2.72 -1.52
CA ARG A 136 14.14 1.62 -0.62
C ARG A 136 13.30 1.65 0.66
N LEU A 137 12.41 0.68 0.79
CA LEU A 137 11.57 0.51 1.96
C LEU A 137 12.21 -0.44 2.99
N THR A 138 11.99 -0.12 4.26
CA THR A 138 12.14 -1.05 5.39
C THR A 138 10.79 -1.15 6.08
N ILE A 139 10.13 -2.29 5.93
CA ILE A 139 8.76 -2.53 6.40
C ILE A 139 8.79 -3.55 7.54
N PRO A 140 8.25 -3.23 8.73
CA PRO A 140 8.13 -4.17 9.83
C PRO A 140 7.31 -5.42 9.47
N PRO A 141 7.40 -6.51 10.24
CA PRO A 141 6.55 -7.68 10.06
C PRO A 141 5.07 -7.28 10.16
N HIS A 142 4.24 -7.81 9.26
CA HIS A 142 2.79 -7.62 9.25
C HIS A 142 2.35 -6.14 9.33
N ALA A 143 3.08 -5.25 8.64
CA ALA A 143 2.88 -3.80 8.68
C ALA A 143 2.55 -3.22 7.30
N LEU A 144 1.77 -2.14 7.32
CA LEU A 144 1.46 -1.29 6.17
C LEU A 144 2.23 0.03 6.27
N VAL A 145 2.80 0.47 5.17
CA VAL A 145 3.39 1.81 5.01
C VAL A 145 2.81 2.50 3.79
N ILE A 146 2.66 3.83 3.87
CA ILE A 146 2.11 4.68 2.81
C ILE A 146 2.99 5.93 2.69
N TYR A 147 3.42 6.24 1.47
CA TYR A 147 4.25 7.40 1.13
C TYR A 147 3.63 8.20 -0.03
N SER A 148 3.91 9.50 -0.10
CA SER A 148 3.58 10.37 -1.25
C SER A 148 4.71 11.34 -1.56
#